data_AF-V4GUQ4-F1
#
_entry.id   AF-V4GUQ4-F1
#
_cell.length_a   1.000
_cell.length_b   1.000
_cell.length_c   1.000
_cell.angle_alpha   90.00
_cell.angle_beta   90.00
_cell.angle_gamma   90.00
#
_symmetry.space_group_name_H-M   'P 1'
#
loop_
_entity.id
_entity.type
_entity.pdbx_description
1 polymer ?
#
loop_
_entity_poly.entity_id
_entity_poly.type
_entity_poly.pdbx_seq_one_letter_code
_entity_poly.pdbx_strand_id
1 'polypeptide(L)'
;MTTGLAAGCVQSSGPAAERSTAATADATPPTATPAADGGDAVESRLVDLANAADPAAFADAHGIAYDDGRVTVVVTLREGRTLPTGYGAAATLAAGDTVEASVPVDEVRALAADENVTYVRTPREPNA
;
A
#
# COMPACT_ATOMS: atom_id res chain seq x y z
N MET A 1 0.20 -63.02 37.31
CA MET A 1 -0.55 -62.91 36.05
C MET A 1 -1.81 -62.12 36.34
N THR A 2 -1.80 -60.80 36.13
CA THR A 2 -2.99 -59.97 36.37
C THR A 2 -2.93 -58.75 35.46
N THR A 3 -3.55 -58.85 34.29
CA THR A 3 -4.00 -57.67 33.54
C THR A 3 -5.38 -58.00 32.98
N GLY A 4 -6.40 -57.46 33.63
CA GLY A 4 -7.78 -57.45 33.15
C GLY A 4 -8.37 -56.09 33.50
N LEU A 5 -8.39 -55.19 32.51
CA LEU A 5 -9.09 -53.91 32.59
C LEU A 5 -10.38 -54.04 31.78
N ALA A 6 -11.49 -53.82 32.47
CA ALA A 6 -12.85 -53.84 31.95
C ALA A 6 -13.43 -52.41 31.90
N ALA A 7 -14.52 -52.27 31.13
CA ALA A 7 -15.56 -51.22 31.15
C ALA A 7 -15.11 -49.82 30.66
N GLY A 8 -15.64 -49.30 29.55
CA GLY A 8 -16.97 -48.67 29.44
C GLY A 8 -16.72 -47.17 29.10
N CYS A 9 -17.50 -46.41 28.32
CA CYS A 9 -18.89 -46.46 27.93
C CYS A 9 -19.11 -45.69 26.60
N VAL A 10 -20.19 -46.04 25.87
CA VAL A 10 -21.26 -45.18 25.30
C VAL A 10 -20.84 -43.91 24.51
N GLN A 11 -20.97 -43.81 23.18
CA GLN A 11 -22.16 -43.67 22.31
C GLN A 11 -22.97 -42.36 22.48
N SER A 12 -22.90 -41.46 21.48
CA SER A 12 -23.91 -40.44 21.13
C SER A 12 -23.57 -39.89 19.73
N SER A 13 -24.18 -40.38 18.65
CA SER A 13 -25.44 -39.91 18.03
C SER A 13 -25.34 -38.54 17.34
N GLY A 14 -25.38 -38.54 16.00
CA GLY A 14 -25.67 -37.35 15.19
C GLY A 14 -25.16 -37.39 13.74
N PRO A 15 -26.02 -37.61 12.73
CA PRO A 15 -25.67 -37.62 11.31
C PRO A 15 -26.04 -36.31 10.57
N ALA A 16 -25.41 -36.14 9.40
CA ALA A 16 -25.83 -35.31 8.25
C ALA A 16 -25.79 -33.78 8.38
N ALA A 17 -24.78 -33.18 7.73
CA ALA A 17 -24.76 -31.88 7.04
C ALA A 17 -23.28 -31.46 6.89
N GLU A 18 -22.74 -30.90 5.83
CA GLU A 18 -23.23 -30.41 4.54
C GLU A 18 -21.98 -30.22 3.67
N ARG A 19 -22.16 -30.27 2.35
CA ARG A 19 -21.13 -29.94 1.37
C ARG A 19 -20.56 -28.55 1.66
N SER A 20 -19.25 -28.37 1.53
CA SER A 20 -18.69 -27.20 0.85
C SER A 20 -17.21 -27.40 0.58
N THR A 21 -16.92 -27.71 -0.68
CA THR A 21 -15.71 -27.31 -1.38
C THR A 21 -15.37 -25.85 -1.08
N ALA A 22 -14.26 -25.60 -0.41
CA ALA A 22 -13.54 -24.33 -0.49
C ALA A 22 -12.16 -24.70 -1.04
N ALA A 23 -12.05 -24.81 -2.36
CA ALA A 23 -11.53 -23.71 -3.19
C ALA A 23 -10.11 -23.38 -2.74
N THR A 24 -9.16 -24.07 -3.38
CA THR A 24 -7.80 -23.57 -3.58
C THR A 24 -7.93 -22.08 -3.88
N ALA A 25 -7.47 -21.24 -2.96
CA ALA A 25 -7.18 -19.86 -3.30
C ALA A 25 -6.01 -19.92 -4.27
N ASP A 26 -6.35 -20.09 -5.55
CA ASP A 26 -5.57 -19.58 -6.66
C ASP A 26 -5.57 -18.06 -6.45
N ALA A 27 -4.68 -17.61 -5.56
CA ALA A 27 -4.29 -16.23 -5.50
C ALA A 27 -3.40 -16.01 -6.72
N THR A 28 -4.03 -15.98 -7.89
CA THR A 28 -3.50 -15.21 -9.00
C THR A 28 -3.30 -13.82 -8.40
N PRO A 29 -2.05 -13.32 -8.26
CA PRO A 29 -1.90 -11.91 -7.94
C PRO A 29 -2.68 -11.18 -9.04
N PRO A 30 -3.53 -10.18 -8.73
CA PRO A 30 -3.88 -9.24 -9.77
C PRO A 30 -2.52 -8.69 -10.21
N THR A 31 -2.05 -9.13 -11.36
CA THR A 31 -1.08 -8.38 -12.14
C THR A 31 -1.87 -7.18 -12.60
N ALA A 32 -2.12 -6.25 -11.67
CA ALA A 32 -2.35 -4.88 -11.99
C ALA A 32 -1.02 -4.43 -12.59
N THR A 33 -0.90 -4.61 -13.90
CA THR A 33 -0.08 -3.70 -14.68
C THR A 33 -0.93 -2.43 -14.74
N PRO A 34 -0.66 -1.40 -13.92
CA PRO A 34 -1.30 -0.12 -14.15
C PRO A 34 -0.87 0.30 -15.55
N ALA A 35 -1.86 0.39 -16.44
CA ALA A 35 -1.71 1.00 -17.73
C ALA A 35 -1.22 2.43 -17.46
N ALA A 36 0.05 2.68 -17.73
CA ALA A 36 0.61 4.02 -17.80
C ALA A 36 0.09 4.69 -19.08
N ASP A 37 -1.23 4.83 -19.19
CA ASP A 37 -1.92 5.50 -20.29
C ASP A 37 -2.41 6.86 -19.77
N GLY A 38 -1.49 7.82 -19.81
CA GLY A 38 -1.78 9.25 -19.91
C GLY A 38 -2.46 9.95 -18.73
N GLY A 39 -1.68 10.76 -17.99
CA GLY A 39 -2.15 12.10 -17.62
C GLY A 39 -2.12 12.48 -16.14
N ASP A 40 -1.93 11.55 -15.22
CA ASP A 40 -1.82 11.90 -13.80
C ASP A 40 -0.37 12.27 -13.46
N ALA A 41 -0.19 13.46 -12.88
CA ALA A 41 1.09 13.95 -12.36
C ALA A 41 1.53 13.17 -11.10
N VAL A 42 1.04 11.95 -10.89
CA VAL A 42 1.33 11.08 -9.75
C VAL A 42 1.51 9.64 -10.21
N GLU A 43 2.48 8.96 -9.62
CA GLU A 43 2.72 7.55 -9.84
C GLU A 43 1.51 6.71 -9.38
N SER A 44 1.06 5.77 -10.21
CA SER A 44 -0.11 4.93 -9.92
C SER A 44 -0.02 4.21 -8.57
N ARG A 45 1.19 3.80 -8.16
CA ARG A 45 1.41 3.14 -6.86
C ARG A 45 1.07 4.02 -5.67
N LEU A 46 1.29 5.33 -5.78
CA LEU A 46 0.89 6.29 -4.74
C LEU A 46 -0.62 6.48 -4.70
N VAL A 47 -1.28 6.39 -5.85
CA VAL A 47 -2.74 6.39 -5.94
C VAL A 47 -3.32 5.13 -5.31
N ASP A 48 -2.77 3.94 -5.63
CA ASP A 48 -3.16 2.68 -4.98
C ASP A 48 -2.92 2.71 -3.47
N LEU A 49 -1.79 3.25 -3.02
CA LEU A 49 -1.49 3.44 -1.60
C LEU A 49 -2.55 4.30 -0.89
N ALA A 50 -2.97 5.41 -1.50
CA ALA A 50 -4.00 6.29 -0.93
C ALA A 50 -5.40 5.65 -0.89
N ASN A 51 -5.67 4.65 -1.73
CA ASN A 51 -6.93 3.91 -1.74
C ASN A 51 -6.87 2.58 -0.97
N ALA A 52 -5.71 2.18 -0.48
CA ALA A 52 -5.54 0.94 0.24
C ALA A 52 -6.30 0.97 1.58
N ALA A 53 -6.94 -0.16 1.91
CA ALA A 53 -7.60 -0.31 3.22
C ALA A 53 -6.60 -0.26 4.39
N ASP A 54 -5.37 -0.72 4.14
CA ASP A 54 -4.25 -0.64 5.07
C ASP A 54 -3.02 -0.07 4.33
N PRO A 55 -2.83 1.25 4.33
CA PRO A 55 -1.74 1.89 3.58
C PRO A 55 -0.36 1.50 4.11
N ALA A 56 -0.23 1.20 5.40
CA ALA A 56 1.04 0.76 5.98
C ALA A 56 1.46 -0.61 5.43
N ALA A 57 0.55 -1.59 5.43
CA ALA A 57 0.82 -2.91 4.88
C ALA A 57 1.07 -2.89 3.36
N PHE A 58 0.36 -2.02 2.63
CA PHE A 58 0.61 -1.83 1.20
C PHE A 58 1.98 -1.21 0.95
N ALA A 59 2.34 -0.18 1.71
CA ALA A 59 3.65 0.46 1.60
C ALA A 59 4.79 -0.52 1.85
N ASP A 60 4.70 -1.34 2.91
CA ASP A 60 5.67 -2.39 3.22
C ASP A 60 5.81 -3.42 2.08
N ALA A 61 4.68 -3.93 1.58
CA ALA A 61 4.66 -4.90 0.48
C ALA A 61 5.24 -4.36 -0.84
N HIS A 62 5.17 -3.05 -1.05
CA HIS A 62 5.62 -2.39 -2.27
C HIS A 62 6.94 -1.60 -2.11
N GLY A 63 7.57 -1.64 -0.93
CA GLY A 63 8.82 -0.94 -0.63
C GLY A 63 8.68 0.59 -0.64
N ILE A 64 7.52 1.11 -0.26
CA ILE A 64 7.23 2.54 -0.19
C ILE A 64 7.57 3.03 1.23
N ALA A 65 8.29 4.14 1.34
CA ALA A 65 8.60 4.77 2.61
C ALA A 65 7.35 5.47 3.18
N TYR A 66 6.62 4.75 4.04
CA TYR A 66 5.43 5.24 4.75
C TYR A 66 5.68 5.21 6.26
N ASP A 67 5.48 6.35 6.92
CA ASP A 67 5.67 6.53 8.36
C ASP A 67 4.58 7.46 8.91
N ASP A 68 3.90 7.04 9.98
CA ASP A 68 2.89 7.85 10.71
C ASP A 68 1.83 8.55 9.82
N GLY A 69 1.31 7.88 8.78
CA GLY A 69 0.31 8.49 7.87
C GLY A 69 0.90 9.32 6.74
N ARG A 70 2.22 9.42 6.67
CA ARG A 70 2.96 10.19 5.68
C ARG A 70 3.75 9.26 4.79
N VAL A 71 3.87 9.66 3.52
CA VAL A 71 4.70 8.98 2.54
C VAL A 71 5.79 9.93 2.08
N THR A 72 7.02 9.44 2.04
CA THR A 72 8.12 10.15 1.41
C THR A 72 7.97 10.02 -0.09
N VAL A 73 7.86 11.15 -0.77
CA VAL A 73 7.72 11.24 -2.21
C VAL A 73 8.75 12.18 -2.78
N VAL A 74 9.09 11.92 -4.03
CA VAL A 74 9.95 12.76 -4.85
C VAL A 74 9.04 13.52 -5.81
N VAL A 75 8.93 14.82 -5.58
CA VAL A 75 8.11 15.77 -6.34
C VAL A 75 8.99 16.46 -7.36
N THR A 76 8.72 16.24 -8.63
CA THR A 76 9.28 17.05 -9.72
C THR A 76 8.41 18.28 -9.90
N LEU A 77 9.00 19.45 -9.64
CA LEU A 77 8.39 20.76 -9.81
C LEU A 77 8.55 21.24 -11.26
N ARG A 78 7.78 22.25 -11.64
CA ARG A 78 8.05 23.01 -12.87
C ARG A 78 9.28 23.89 -12.71
N GLU A 79 9.96 24.18 -13.83
CA GLU A 79 11.14 25.06 -13.84
C GLU A 79 10.87 26.38 -13.11
N GLY A 80 11.73 26.69 -12.14
CA GLY A 80 11.65 27.93 -11.35
C GLY A 80 10.47 28.00 -10.37
N ARG A 81 9.74 26.90 -10.16
CA ARG A 81 8.69 26.81 -9.13
C ARG A 81 9.22 26.18 -7.85
N THR A 82 8.49 26.41 -6.77
CA THR A 82 8.77 25.88 -5.43
C THR A 82 7.67 24.93 -5.00
N LEU A 83 7.99 24.02 -4.08
CA LEU A 83 7.01 23.10 -3.50
C LEU A 83 5.86 23.92 -2.88
N PRO A 84 4.61 23.66 -3.27
CA PRO A 84 3.48 24.41 -2.74
C PRO A 84 3.32 24.14 -1.24
N THR A 85 3.20 25.22 -0.48
CA THR A 85 2.99 25.19 0.96
C THR A 85 1.49 25.24 1.22
N GLY A 86 0.93 24.18 1.79
CA GLY A 86 -0.51 24.06 2.04
C GLY A 86 -0.99 22.63 2.20
N TYR A 87 -0.32 21.68 1.54
CA TYR A 87 -0.68 20.26 1.51
C TYR A 87 -0.02 19.42 2.63
N GLY A 88 0.48 20.08 3.68
CA GLY A 88 1.23 19.41 4.76
C GLY A 88 2.54 18.74 4.30
N ALA A 89 3.02 19.07 3.10
CA ALA A 89 4.25 18.58 2.51
C ALA A 89 5.47 19.21 3.19
N ALA A 90 6.31 18.39 3.80
CA ALA A 90 7.56 18.82 4.42
C ALA A 90 8.72 18.46 3.49
N ALA A 91 9.33 19.45 2.84
CA ALA A 91 10.51 19.24 2.01
C ALA A 91 11.71 18.83 2.88
N THR A 92 12.31 17.68 2.58
CA THR A 92 13.51 17.17 3.24
C THR A 92 14.76 17.51 2.44
N LEU A 93 14.70 17.34 1.12
CA LEU A 93 15.82 17.54 0.21
C LEU A 93 15.34 18.19 -1.08
N ALA A 94 16.09 19.16 -1.61
CA ALA A 94 15.83 19.76 -2.91
C ALA A 94 17.07 19.67 -3.80
N ALA A 95 16.89 19.17 -5.01
CA ALA A 95 17.93 18.97 -6.01
C ALA A 95 17.41 19.40 -7.39
N GLY A 96 17.78 20.61 -7.82
CA GLY A 96 17.28 21.21 -9.07
C GLY A 96 15.76 21.35 -9.03
N ASP A 97 15.08 20.78 -10.04
CA ASP A 97 13.61 20.78 -10.16
C ASP A 97 12.95 19.63 -9.39
N THR A 98 13.69 18.89 -8.56
CA THR A 98 13.17 17.75 -7.82
C THR A 98 13.30 17.97 -6.32
N VAL A 99 12.22 17.74 -5.58
CA VAL A 99 12.15 17.90 -4.13
C VAL A 99 11.66 16.61 -3.50
N GLU A 100 12.47 16.01 -2.64
CA GLU A 100 12.01 14.97 -1.74
C GLU A 100 11.23 15.63 -0.60
N ALA A 101 9.98 15.23 -0.43
CA ALA A 101 9.10 15.75 0.59
C ALA A 101 8.32 14.62 1.24
N SER A 102 8.07 14.74 2.53
CA SER A 102 7.17 13.86 3.26
C SER A 102 5.78 14.47 3.27
N VAL A 103 4.81 13.77 2.68
CA VAL A 103 3.45 14.27 2.41
C VAL A 103 2.44 13.30 3.02
N PRO A 104 1.38 13.78 3.71
CA PRO A 104 0.32 12.90 4.17
C PRO A 104 -0.34 12.21 2.97
N VAL A 105 -0.61 10.90 3.09
CA VAL A 105 -1.07 10.07 1.97
C VAL A 105 -2.35 10.60 1.31
N ASP A 106 -3.25 11.18 2.09
CA ASP A 106 -4.52 11.79 1.64
C ASP A 106 -4.29 13.01 0.73
N GLU A 107 -3.21 13.77 0.98
CA GLU A 107 -2.89 15.00 0.25
C GLU A 107 -2.01 14.76 -0.98
N VAL A 108 -1.44 13.57 -1.17
CA VAL A 108 -0.55 13.26 -2.30
C VAL A 108 -1.23 13.53 -3.64
N ARG A 109 -2.52 13.20 -3.75
CA ARG A 109 -3.30 13.44 -4.97
C ARG A 109 -3.55 14.93 -5.19
N ALA A 110 -3.84 15.67 -4.13
CA ALA A 110 -4.06 17.12 -4.20
C ALA A 110 -2.76 17.85 -4.59
N LEU A 111 -1.64 17.44 -4.00
CA LEU A 111 -0.31 17.95 -4.33
C LEU A 111 0.05 17.69 -5.80
N ALA A 112 -0.23 16.50 -6.31
CA ALA A 112 0.03 16.16 -7.70
C ALA A 112 -0.84 16.94 -8.70
N ALA A 113 -2.06 17.30 -8.30
CA ALA A 113 -2.95 18.11 -9.12
C ALA A 113 -2.57 19.60 -9.17
N ASP A 114 -1.59 20.03 -8.37
CA ASP A 114 -1.17 21.42 -8.28
C ASP A 114 -0.41 21.87 -9.54
N GLU A 115 -0.63 23.11 -9.98
CA GLU A 115 -0.04 23.65 -11.20
C GLU A 115 1.50 23.80 -11.15
N ASN A 116 2.06 23.81 -9.94
CA ASN A 116 3.50 23.91 -9.70
C ASN A 116 4.20 22.55 -9.76
N VAL A 117 3.43 21.45 -9.74
CA VAL A 117 3.94 20.08 -9.75
C VAL A 117 3.82 19.50 -11.15
N THR A 118 4.91 18.89 -11.61
CA THR A 118 4.97 18.18 -12.88
C THR A 118 4.71 16.70 -12.68
N TYR A 119 5.30 16.11 -11.63
CA TYR A 119 5.19 14.67 -11.38
C TYR A 119 5.52 14.33 -9.91
N VAL A 120 4.85 13.35 -9.33
CA VAL A 120 5.09 12.84 -7.97
C VAL A 120 5.32 11.34 -8.04
N ARG A 121 6.41 10.86 -7.44
CA ARG A 121 6.78 9.44 -7.42
C ARG A 121 7.36 9.01 -6.08
N THR A 122 7.44 7.71 -5.84
CA THR A 122 8.17 7.21 -4.67
C THR A 122 9.68 7.38 -4.86
N PRO A 123 10.46 7.56 -3.78
CA PRO A 123 11.92 7.46 -3.85
C PRO A 123 12.33 6.08 -4.36
N ARG A 124 13.37 6.02 -5.20
CA ARG A 124 13.86 4.76 -5.79
C ARG A 124 14.72 3.95 -4.83
N GLU A 125 15.26 4.60 -3.80
CA GLU A 125 16.06 3.97 -2.77
C GLU A 125 15.27 4.03 -1.46
N PRO A 126 14.99 2.90 -0.80
CA PRO A 126 14.68 2.96 0.62
C PRO A 126 15.92 3.56 1.29
N ASN A 127 15.77 4.66 2.02
CA ASN A 127 16.86 5.17 2.85
C ASN A 127 17.30 4.01 3.77
N ALA A 128 18.49 3.48 3.50
CA ALA A 128 19.10 2.36 4.21
C ALA A 128 19.75 2.82 5.52
#